data_AF-A0A800F9F0-F1
#
_entry.id   AF-A0A800F9F0-F1
#
_cell.length_a   1.000
_cell.length_b   1.000
_cell.length_c   1.000
_cell.angle_alpha   90.00
_cell.angle_beta   90.00
_cell.angle_gamma   90.00
#
_symmetry.space_group_name_H-M   'P 1'
#
loop_
_entity.id
_entity.type
_entity.pdbx_description
1 polymer ?
#
loop_
_entity_poly.entity_id
_entity_poly.type
_entity_poly.pdbx_seq_one_letter_code
_entity_poly.pdbx_strand_id
1 'polypeptide(L)'
;NHTRTRAELYVAQGLVDRAIEVYEHLLREDPADTETRLRLSVLKAGDEPVADEVDDDEVETLARDLAQSGDEEHEVDTPFAWPDDDLEEQSDETDEPSIGNFFGDLLGYVQEPDPDES
;
A
#
# COMPACT_ATOMS: atom_id res chain seq x y z
N ASN A 1 14.49 -14.09 5.96
CA ASN A 1 13.44 -14.65 6.81
C ASN A 1 12.09 -14.57 6.07
N HIS A 2 11.95 -15.28 4.95
CA HIS A 2 10.80 -15.10 4.02
C HIS A 2 9.56 -15.92 4.45
N THR A 3 9.77 -17.07 5.07
CA THR A 3 8.71 -17.99 5.49
C THR A 3 7.86 -17.44 6.65
N ARG A 4 8.47 -16.70 7.58
CA ARG A 4 7.78 -16.05 8.69
C ARG A 4 6.81 -14.96 8.20
N THR A 5 7.24 -14.11 7.26
CA THR A 5 6.39 -13.10 6.62
C THR A 5 5.19 -13.72 5.91
N ARG A 6 5.37 -14.92 5.33
CA ARG A 6 4.26 -15.64 4.67
C ARG A 6 3.23 -16.15 5.68
N ALA A 7 3.67 -16.63 6.84
CA ALA A 7 2.76 -17.02 7.93
C ALA A 7 1.94 -15.81 8.43
N GLU A 8 2.59 -14.66 8.60
CA GLU A 8 1.94 -13.41 9.01
C GLU A 8 0.91 -12.94 7.98
N LEU A 9 1.19 -13.06 6.68
CA LEU A 9 0.20 -12.78 5.62
C LEU A 9 -1.01 -13.70 5.66
N TYR A 10 -0.84 -14.99 5.99
CA TYR A 10 -1.97 -15.91 6.14
C TYR A 10 -2.85 -15.52 7.33
N VAL A 11 -2.26 -15.07 8.44
CA VAL A 11 -3.02 -14.54 9.58
C VAL A 11 -3.84 -13.32 9.16
N ALA A 12 -3.22 -12.35 8.47
CA ALA A 12 -3.92 -11.14 8.02
C ALA A 12 -5.06 -11.41 7.03
N GLN A 13 -5.04 -12.54 6.32
CA GLN A 13 -6.09 -12.95 5.39
C GLN A 13 -7.19 -13.82 6.04
N GLY A 14 -7.13 -14.03 7.36
CA GLY A 14 -8.04 -14.95 8.08
C GLY A 14 -7.79 -16.43 7.78
N LEU A 15 -6.68 -16.77 7.10
CA LEU A 15 -6.28 -18.14 6.78
C LEU A 15 -5.48 -18.75 7.94
N VAL A 16 -6.06 -18.73 9.15
CA VAL A 16 -5.41 -19.11 10.41
C VAL A 16 -4.88 -20.55 10.36
N ASP A 17 -5.65 -21.48 9.80
CA ASP A 17 -5.23 -22.89 9.66
C ASP A 17 -3.93 -23.03 8.85
N ARG A 18 -3.78 -22.25 7.77
CA ARG A 18 -2.57 -22.24 6.94
C ARG A 18 -1.40 -21.56 7.64
N ALA A 19 -1.65 -20.51 8.42
CA ALA A 19 -0.62 -19.87 9.22
C ALA A 19 -0.05 -20.84 10.27
N ILE A 20 -0.92 -21.61 10.93
CA ILE A 20 -0.56 -22.63 11.92
C ILE A 20 0.35 -23.69 11.29
N GLU A 21 0.01 -24.22 10.11
CA GLU A 21 0.84 -25.21 9.39
C GLU A 21 2.27 -24.70 9.14
N VAL A 22 2.40 -23.42 8.76
CA VAL A 22 3.70 -22.79 8.48
C VAL A 22 4.51 -22.60 9.76
N TYR A 23 3.88 -22.13 10.85
CA TYR A 23 4.56 -21.97 12.14
C TYR A 23 4.98 -23.31 12.76
N GLU A 24 4.19 -24.37 12.58
CA GLU A 24 4.61 -25.72 12.99
C GLU A 24 5.81 -26.23 12.17
N HIS A 25 5.89 -25.88 10.88
CA HIS A 25 7.06 -26.19 10.08
C HIS A 25 8.31 -25.45 10.57
N LEU A 26 8.18 -24.15 10.86
CA LEU A 26 9.27 -23.34 11.40
C LEU A 26 9.80 -23.89 12.73
N LEU A 27 8.94 -24.36 13.63
CA LEU A 27 9.36 -24.98 14.90
C LEU A 27 10.00 -26.36 14.75
N ARG A 28 9.74 -27.09 13.65
CA ARG A 28 10.49 -28.32 13.36
C ARG A 28 11.91 -28.03 12.92
N GLU A 29 12.13 -26.93 12.20
CA GLU A 29 13.44 -26.50 11.73
C GLU A 29 14.25 -25.82 12.84
N ASP A 30 13.60 -24.97 13.63
CA ASP A 30 14.16 -24.34 14.82
C ASP A 30 13.27 -24.53 16.05
N PRO A 31 13.50 -25.60 16.83
CA PRO A 31 12.78 -25.83 18.07
C PRO A 31 13.11 -24.84 19.18
N ALA A 32 14.17 -24.02 19.07
CA ALA A 32 14.51 -23.04 20.09
C ALA A 32 13.79 -21.70 19.89
N ASP A 33 13.17 -21.49 18.71
CA ASP A 33 12.45 -20.26 18.38
C ASP A 33 11.22 -20.07 19.29
N THR A 34 11.45 -19.25 20.31
CA THR A 34 10.45 -18.94 21.34
C THR A 34 9.39 -17.99 20.80
N GLU A 35 9.75 -17.14 19.84
CA GLU A 35 8.83 -16.19 19.23
C GLU A 35 7.81 -16.90 18.34
N THR A 36 8.26 -17.82 17.49
CA THR A 36 7.37 -18.66 16.70
C THR A 36 6.45 -19.51 17.59
N ARG A 37 6.97 -20.05 18.70
CA ARG A 37 6.16 -20.82 19.67
C ARG A 37 5.06 -19.98 20.29
N LEU A 38 5.39 -18.75 20.69
CA LEU A 38 4.42 -17.82 21.26
C LEU A 38 3.35 -17.44 20.23
N ARG A 39 3.75 -17.13 19.00
CA ARG A 39 2.82 -16.81 17.91
C ARG A 39 1.88 -17.97 17.59
N LEU A 40 2.38 -19.20 17.56
CA LEU A 40 1.56 -20.40 17.38
C LEU A 40 0.55 -20.59 18.52
N SER A 41 0.95 -20.32 19.77
CA SER A 41 0.05 -20.46 20.93
C SER A 41 -1.10 -19.46 20.89
N VAL A 42 -0.84 -18.21 20.49
CA VAL A 42 -1.84 -17.14 20.33
C VAL A 42 -2.87 -17.54 19.26
N LEU A 43 -2.40 -17.98 18.08
CA LEU A 43 -3.29 -18.41 16.99
C LEU A 43 -4.14 -19.63 17.38
N LYS A 44 -3.58 -20.59 18.12
CA LYS A 44 -4.33 -21.77 18.61
C LYS A 44 -5.33 -21.42 19.71
N ALA A 45 -5.11 -20.36 20.46
CA ALA A 45 -6.05 -19.87 21.46
C ALA A 45 -7.28 -19.19 20.83
N GLY A 46 -7.28 -18.96 19.52
CA GLY A 46 -8.32 -18.18 18.85
C GLY A 46 -8.25 -16.69 19.18
N ASP A 47 -7.16 -16.27 19.82
CA ASP A 47 -6.82 -14.87 20.01
C ASP A 47 -6.20 -14.46 18.67
N GLU A 48 -7.05 -14.18 17.68
CA GLU A 48 -6.58 -13.46 16.52
C GLU A 48 -5.96 -12.17 17.06
N PRO A 49 -4.76 -11.77 16.59
CA PRO A 49 -4.38 -10.38 16.72
C PRO A 49 -5.40 -9.64 15.88
N VAL A 50 -6.53 -9.29 16.50
CA VAL A 50 -7.30 -8.13 16.13
C VAL A 50 -6.22 -7.07 16.00
N ALA A 51 -5.90 -6.71 14.75
CA ALA A 51 -5.39 -5.38 14.50
C ALA A 51 -6.44 -4.55 15.22
N ASP A 52 -6.06 -3.94 16.36
CA ASP A 52 -6.95 -3.11 17.16
C ASP A 52 -7.85 -2.41 16.16
N GLU A 53 -9.14 -2.77 16.16
CA GLU A 53 -10.11 -2.10 15.31
C GLU A 53 -9.92 -0.66 15.71
N VAL A 54 -9.23 0.11 14.85
CA VAL A 54 -8.95 1.49 15.13
C VAL A 54 -10.35 2.06 15.21
N ASP A 55 -10.80 2.41 16.41
CA ASP A 55 -12.16 2.92 16.62
C ASP A 55 -12.32 4.02 15.57
N ASP A 56 -13.24 3.83 14.61
CA ASP A 56 -13.39 4.76 13.49
C ASP A 56 -13.62 6.19 14.01
N ASP A 57 -14.16 6.30 15.23
CA ASP A 57 -14.33 7.52 16.02
C ASP A 57 -13.00 8.20 16.42
N GLU A 58 -11.95 7.44 16.75
CA GLU A 58 -10.61 7.98 17.06
C GLU A 58 -9.95 8.52 15.79
N VAL A 59 -10.08 7.80 14.67
CA VAL A 59 -9.55 8.23 13.36
C VAL A 59 -10.22 9.52 12.90
N GLU A 60 -11.55 9.63 12.99
CA GLU A 60 -12.30 10.84 12.66
C GLU A 60 -11.88 12.01 13.56
N THR A 61 -11.64 11.76 14.85
CA THR A 61 -11.18 12.79 15.80
C THR A 61 -9.79 13.30 15.46
N LEU A 62 -8.85 12.39 15.16
CA LEU A 62 -7.48 12.73 14.78
C LEU A 62 -7.42 13.46 13.43
N ALA A 63 -8.21 13.02 12.44
CA ALA A 63 -8.31 13.68 11.15
C ALA A 63 -8.88 15.11 11.30
N ARG A 64 -9.89 15.27 12.15
CA ARG A 64 -10.49 16.57 12.47
C ARG A 64 -9.55 17.52 13.20
N ASP A 65 -8.74 17.02 14.12
CA ASP A 65 -7.75 17.80 14.86
C ASP A 65 -6.59 18.25 13.95
N LEU A 66 -6.07 17.34 13.12
CA LEU A 66 -5.03 17.63 12.15
C LEU A 66 -5.48 18.72 11.15
N ALA A 67 -6.70 18.61 10.62
CA ALA A 67 -7.28 19.60 9.73
C ALA A 67 -7.48 20.99 10.38
N GLN A 68 -7.68 21.05 11.70
CA GLN A 68 -7.76 22.31 12.45
C GLN A 68 -6.37 22.89 12.76
N SER A 69 -5.36 22.04 12.93
CA SER A 69 -3.97 22.46 13.19
C SER A 69 -3.21 22.94 11.96
N GLY A 70 -3.71 22.67 10.75
CA GLY A 70 -3.06 23.03 9.47
C GLY A 70 -3.33 24.45 8.97
N ASP A 71 -4.18 25.23 9.65
CA ASP A 71 -4.53 26.62 9.28
C ASP A 71 -3.56 27.66 9.89
N GLU A 72 -2.51 27.19 10.57
CA GLU A 72 -1.41 28.05 11.00
C GLU A 72 -0.47 28.23 9.82
N GLU A 73 -0.57 29.37 9.11
CA GLU A 73 0.38 29.81 8.09
C GLU A 73 1.79 29.96 8.68
N HIS A 74 2.50 28.84 8.83
CA HIS A 74 3.92 28.82 9.12
C HIS A 74 4.66 28.79 7.79
N GLU A 75 5.16 29.96 7.36
CA GLU A 75 6.16 30.06 6.30
C GLU A 75 7.41 29.27 6.74
N VAL A 76 7.44 28.00 6.39
CA VAL A 76 8.58 27.12 6.63
C VAL A 76 9.60 27.37 5.54
N ASP A 77 10.56 28.25 5.84
CA ASP A 77 11.70 28.56 4.98
C ASP A 77 12.65 27.34 4.92
N THR A 78 12.25 26.37 4.11
CA THR A 78 12.96 25.10 3.92
C THR A 78 13.57 25.07 2.53
N PRO A 79 14.83 24.62 2.39
CA PRO A 79 15.53 24.59 1.10
C PRO A 79 14.96 23.55 0.10
N PHE A 80 13.91 22.82 0.49
CA PHE A 80 13.17 21.86 -0.33
C PHE A 80 11.71 22.27 -0.54
N ALA A 81 11.29 23.46 -0.07
CA ALA A 81 10.01 24.01 -0.47
C ALA A 81 10.02 24.20 -1.99
N TRP A 82 8.96 23.75 -2.65
CA TRP A 82 8.72 24.13 -4.02
C TRP A 82 8.60 25.66 -4.00
N PRO A 83 9.44 26.39 -4.75
CA PRO A 83 9.24 27.83 -4.81
C PRO A 83 7.81 28.04 -5.31
N ASP A 84 7.03 28.83 -4.58
CA ASP A 84 5.84 29.49 -5.11
C ASP A 84 6.27 30.55 -6.14
N ASP A 85 7.21 30.19 -7.03
CA ASP A 85 7.52 30.96 -8.20
C ASP A 85 6.24 30.92 -9.04
N ASP A 86 5.59 32.07 -9.06
CA ASP A 86 4.70 32.53 -10.10
C ASP A 86 4.95 31.70 -11.37
N LEU A 87 4.04 30.75 -11.64
CA LEU A 87 3.90 30.19 -12.96
C LEU A 87 3.37 31.31 -13.84
N GLU A 88 4.21 32.29 -14.16
CA GLU A 88 4.12 32.99 -15.42
C GLU A 88 3.94 31.90 -16.45
N GLU A 89 2.83 31.95 -17.18
CA GLU A 89 2.50 31.06 -18.29
C GLU A 89 3.64 31.10 -19.32
N GLN A 90 4.72 30.39 -19.06
CA GLN A 90 5.67 29.99 -20.08
C GLN A 90 5.00 28.82 -20.80
N SER A 91 4.01 29.17 -21.63
CA SER A 91 3.74 28.40 -22.83
C SER A 91 4.99 28.50 -23.70
N ASP A 92 6.04 27.77 -23.35
CA ASP A 92 6.99 27.36 -24.36
C ASP A 92 6.16 26.53 -25.34
N GLU A 93 5.85 27.14 -26.48
CA GLU A 93 5.33 26.47 -27.67
C GLU A 93 6.44 25.52 -28.15
N THR A 94 6.69 24.48 -27.37
CA THR A 94 7.46 23.33 -27.81
C THR A 94 6.59 22.63 -28.83
N ASP A 95 7.05 22.63 -30.08
CA ASP A 95 6.56 21.85 -31.23
C ASP A 95 6.75 20.32 -30.99
N GLU A 96 6.62 19.88 -29.74
CA GLU A 96 6.63 18.49 -29.35
C GLU A 96 5.21 17.93 -29.44
N PRO A 97 5.06 16.67 -29.89
CA PRO A 97 3.76 16.04 -29.93
C PRO A 97 3.14 16.09 -28.53
N SER A 98 1.94 16.67 -28.44
CA SER A 98 1.25 16.76 -27.15
C SER A 98 0.96 15.35 -26.62
N ILE A 99 0.83 15.25 -25.30
CA ILE A 99 0.45 14.01 -24.63
C ILE A 99 -0.81 13.37 -25.27
N GLY A 100 -1.74 14.20 -25.79
CA GLY A 100 -2.94 13.75 -26.47
C GLY A 100 -2.69 12.98 -27.78
N ASN A 101 -1.64 13.34 -28.52
CA ASN A 101 -1.26 12.60 -29.73
C ASN A 101 -0.75 11.20 -29.39
N PHE A 102 0.03 11.07 -28.31
CA PHE A 102 0.48 9.76 -27.83
C PHE A 102 -0.67 8.88 -27.35
N PHE A 103 -1.64 9.46 -26.64
CA PHE A 103 -2.83 8.72 -26.20
C PHE A 103 -3.71 8.27 -27.37
N GLY A 104 -3.80 9.05 -28.44
CA GLY A 104 -4.50 8.69 -29.67
C GLY A 104 -3.90 7.45 -30.34
N ASP A 105 -2.57 7.42 -30.51
CA ASP A 105 -1.86 6.28 -31.08
C ASP A 105 -1.99 5.02 -30.22
N LEU A 106 -1.96 5.17 -28.89
CA LEU A 106 -2.10 4.06 -27.96
C LEU A 106 -3.48 3.39 -28.05
N LEU A 107 -4.54 4.19 -28.21
CA LEU A 107 -5.92 3.71 -28.27
C LEU A 107 -6.33 3.23 -29.68
N GLY A 108 -5.61 3.65 -30.72
CA GLY A 108 -5.86 3.24 -32.10
C GLY A 108 -5.43 1.80 -32.43
N TYR A 109 -4.65 1.14 -31.58
CA TYR A 109 -4.08 -0.19 -31.84
C TYR A 109 -5.00 -1.39 -31.51
N VAL A 110 -6.31 -1.18 -31.44
CA VAL A 110 -7.27 -2.27 -31.27
C VAL A 110 -8.30 -2.22 -32.41
N GLN A 111 -8.00 -2.94 -33.49
CA GLN A 111 -8.90 -3.87 -34.19
C GLN A 111 -8.33 -4.22 -35.60
N GLU A 112 -7.38 -5.15 -35.68
CA GLU A 112 -7.24 -5.95 -36.92
C GLU A 112 -8.23 -7.13 -36.81
N PRO A 113 -9.18 -7.30 -37.74
CA PRO A 113 -10.05 -8.46 -37.75
C PRO A 113 -9.27 -9.72 -38.12
N ASP A 114 -9.53 -10.81 -37.40
CA ASP A 114 -8.89 -12.12 -37.55
C ASP A 114 -8.82 -12.61 -39.01
N PRO A 115 -7.68 -13.15 -39.47
CA PRO A 115 -7.57 -13.74 -40.80
C PRO A 115 -8.14 -15.17 -40.79
N ASP A 116 -9.46 -15.31 -40.68
CA ASP A 116 -10.14 -16.59 -40.98
C ASP A 116 -11.64 -16.37 -41.29
N GLU A 117 -11.96 -15.94 -42.52
CA GLU A 117 -13.23 -16.27 -43.17
C GLU A 117 -13.00 -16.61 -44.66
N SER A 118 -12.88 -17.92 -44.93
CA SER A 118 -13.23 -18.73 -46.12
C SER A 118 -13.07 -18.16 -47.55
#